data_AF-A0A4R9PHF3-F1
#
_entry.id   AF-A0A4R9PHF3-F1
#
_cell.length_a   1.000
_cell.length_b   1.000
_cell.length_c   1.000
_cell.angle_alpha   90.00
_cell.angle_beta   90.00
_cell.angle_gamma   90.00
#
_symmetry.space_group_name_H-M   'P 1'
#
loop_
_entity.id
_entity.type
_entity.pdbx_description
1 polymer ?
#
loop_
_entity_poly.entity_id
_entity_poly.type
_entity_poly.pdbx_seq_one_letter_code
_entity_poly.pdbx_strand_id
1 'polypeptide(L)'
;REMWAEWFSAAGVPGHTGRSHRFDSFVAAMEAAKAGAGALLGSRPLIDTALAGKALVALSGFELSSSSGHFLTRASAAGLTQAEQDFRLWLLSRLAGIGAL
;
A
#
# COMPACT_ATOMS: atom_id res chain seq x y z
N ARG A 1 1.37 12.74 6.71
CA ARG A 1 1.28 13.08 5.28
C ARG A 1 -0.16 12.80 4.86
N GLU A 2 -0.88 13.79 4.35
CA GLU A 2 -2.29 13.65 3.98
C GLU A 2 -2.41 13.02 2.59
N MET A 3 -2.41 11.68 2.54
CA MET A 3 -2.38 10.93 1.27
C MET A 3 -3.50 11.34 0.29
N TRP A 4 -4.68 11.68 0.81
CA TRP A 4 -5.78 12.16 -0.01
C TRP A 4 -5.50 13.52 -0.66
N ALA A 5 -4.95 14.49 0.07
CA ALA A 5 -4.62 15.79 -0.49
C ALA A 5 -3.56 15.67 -1.61
N GLU A 6 -2.54 14.83 -1.39
CA GLU A 6 -1.51 14.54 -2.39
C GLU A 6 -2.11 13.87 -3.64
N TRP A 7 -2.98 12.88 -3.46
CA TRP A 7 -3.64 12.19 -4.56
C TRP A 7 -4.57 13.13 -5.35
N PHE A 8 -5.42 13.93 -4.69
CA PHE A 8 -6.33 14.86 -5.39
C PHE A 8 -5.56 15.90 -6.20
N SER A 9 -4.51 16.47 -5.61
CA SER A 9 -3.62 17.42 -6.28
C SER A 9 -2.98 16.79 -7.52
N ALA A 10 -2.38 15.61 -7.38
CA ALA A 10 -1.70 14.92 -8.48
C ALA A 10 -2.67 14.44 -9.58
N ALA A 11 -3.91 14.09 -9.22
CA ALA A 11 -4.95 13.68 -10.16
C ALA A 11 -5.62 14.87 -10.87
N GLY A 12 -5.33 16.12 -10.49
CA GLY A 12 -5.91 17.32 -11.08
C GLY A 12 -7.41 17.48 -10.80
N VAL A 13 -7.92 16.83 -9.74
CA VAL A 13 -9.35 16.87 -9.36
C VAL A 13 -9.56 17.63 -8.05
N PRO A 14 -10.71 18.31 -7.87
CA PRO A 14 -11.00 18.99 -6.62
C PRO A 14 -10.97 18.03 -5.42
N GLY A 15 -10.35 18.46 -4.33
CA GLY A 15 -10.27 17.69 -3.10
C GLY A 15 -11.64 17.45 -2.46
N HIS A 16 -11.78 16.34 -1.72
CA HIS A 16 -12.98 16.06 -0.95
C HIS A 16 -13.09 16.97 0.28
N THR A 17 -14.18 17.73 0.40
CA THR A 17 -14.46 18.65 1.52
C THR A 17 -15.46 18.10 2.54
N GLY A 18 -15.96 16.87 2.34
CA GLY A 18 -16.93 16.22 3.21
C GLY A 18 -16.29 15.54 4.43
N ARG A 19 -17.17 15.08 5.35
CA ARG A 19 -16.75 14.27 6.49
C ARG A 19 -16.27 12.91 6.00
N SER A 20 -15.07 12.52 6.43
CA SER A 20 -14.50 11.20 6.16
C SER A 20 -14.42 10.36 7.43
N HIS A 21 -14.60 9.04 7.27
CA HIS A 21 -14.23 8.09 8.31
C HIS A 21 -12.71 7.99 8.36
N ARG A 22 -12.15 7.99 9.58
CA ARG A 22 -10.72 7.81 9.81
C ARG A 22 -10.48 6.50 10.54
N PHE A 23 -9.63 5.68 9.95
CA PHE A 23 -9.16 4.43 10.52
C PHE A 23 -7.67 4.57 10.87
N ASP A 24 -7.23 3.87 11.89
CA ASP A 24 -5.84 3.79 12.34
C ASP A 24 -5.03 2.73 11.58
N SER A 25 -5.72 1.79 10.91
CA SER A 25 -5.11 0.73 10.12
C SER A 25 -5.70 0.65 8.72
N PHE A 26 -4.84 0.27 7.77
CA PHE A 26 -5.24 0.01 6.38
C PHE A 26 -6.27 -1.11 6.29
N VAL A 27 -6.11 -2.17 7.11
CA VAL A 27 -7.02 -3.32 7.12
C VAL A 27 -8.44 -2.89 7.51
N ALA A 28 -8.61 -2.10 8.57
CA ALA A 28 -9.93 -1.62 8.97
C ALA A 28 -10.56 -0.72 7.89
N ALA A 29 -9.78 0.16 7.25
CA ALA A 29 -10.25 0.98 6.14
C ALA A 29 -10.68 0.13 4.94
N MET A 30 -9.92 -0.91 4.61
CA MET A 30 -10.22 -1.81 3.50
C MET A 30 -11.50 -2.62 3.74
N GLU A 31 -11.69 -3.16 4.95
CA GLU A 31 -12.92 -3.88 5.30
C GLU A 31 -14.14 -2.95 5.30
N ALA A 32 -14.00 -1.71 5.78
CA ALA A 32 -15.07 -0.73 5.70
C ALA A 32 -15.47 -0.41 4.25
N ALA A 33 -14.50 -0.26 3.34
CA ALA A 33 -14.77 -0.03 1.93
C ALA A 33 -15.46 -1.24 1.26
N LYS A 34 -15.00 -2.46 1.56
CA LYS A 34 -15.66 -3.70 1.10
C LYS A 34 -17.11 -3.80 1.59
N ALA A 35 -17.37 -3.32 2.82
CA ALA A 35 -18.71 -3.25 3.39
C ALA A 35 -19.58 -2.10 2.84
N GLY A 36 -19.07 -1.32 1.87
CA GLY A 36 -19.82 -0.23 1.23
C GLY A 36 -19.81 1.09 2.01
N ALA A 37 -18.95 1.25 3.04
CA ALA A 37 -18.88 2.46 3.84
C ALA A 37 -18.13 3.64 3.18
N GLY A 38 -17.67 3.46 1.92
CA GLY A 38 -17.01 4.52 1.14
C GLY A 38 -15.85 4.00 0.30
N ALA A 39 -14.90 4.88 0.02
CA ALA A 39 -13.71 4.60 -0.77
C ALA A 39 -12.43 4.76 0.06
N LEU A 40 -11.37 4.05 -0.31
CA LEU A 40 -10.03 4.20 0.25
C LEU A 40 -9.01 4.46 -0.86
N LEU A 41 -7.89 5.10 -0.51
CA LEU A 41 -6.66 5.01 -1.30
C LEU A 41 -5.98 3.68 -0.97
N GLY A 42 -5.99 2.76 -1.92
CA GLY A 42 -5.38 1.44 -1.77
C GLY A 42 -3.98 1.40 -2.36
N SER A 43 -3.00 0.96 -1.56
CA SER A 43 -1.64 0.71 -2.06
C SER A 43 -1.58 -0.62 -2.78
N ARG A 44 -1.02 -0.66 -4.00
CA ARG A 44 -0.66 -1.92 -4.65
C ARG A 44 0.59 -2.52 -3.97
N PRO A 45 0.66 -3.86 -3.76
CA PRO A 45 -0.29 -4.88 -4.21
C PRO A 45 -1.42 -5.21 -3.21
N LEU A 46 -1.53 -4.49 -2.09
CA LEU A 46 -2.42 -4.86 -0.96
C LEU A 46 -3.90 -4.98 -1.36
N ILE A 47 -4.35 -4.23 -2.36
CA ILE A 47 -5.73 -4.28 -2.86
C ILE A 47 -5.93 -5.20 -4.06
N ASP A 48 -4.87 -5.74 -4.67
CA ASP A 48 -4.96 -6.41 -5.97
C ASP A 48 -5.86 -7.66 -5.90
N THR A 49 -5.76 -8.46 -4.83
CA THR A 49 -6.66 -9.60 -4.60
C THR A 49 -8.13 -9.17 -4.46
N ALA A 50 -8.38 -8.05 -3.78
CA ALA A 50 -9.75 -7.55 -3.59
C ALA A 50 -10.33 -6.98 -4.89
N LEU A 51 -9.51 -6.37 -5.74
CA LEU A 51 -9.90 -5.93 -7.08
C LEU A 51 -10.17 -7.13 -8.00
N ALA A 52 -9.28 -8.13 -8.02
CA ALA A 52 -9.44 -9.34 -8.83
C ALA A 52 -10.70 -10.12 -8.43
N GLY A 53 -10.99 -10.21 -7.13
CA GLY A 53 -12.20 -10.82 -6.59
C GLY A 53 -13.46 -9.96 -6.67
N LYS A 54 -13.39 -8.73 -7.22
CA LYS A 54 -14.49 -7.74 -7.28
C LYS A 54 -15.10 -7.37 -5.92
N ALA A 55 -14.39 -7.64 -4.82
CA ALA A 55 -14.74 -7.16 -3.50
C ALA A 55 -14.48 -5.64 -3.38
N LEU A 56 -13.59 -5.12 -4.21
CA LEU A 56 -13.40 -3.69 -4.47
C LEU A 56 -13.48 -3.44 -5.97
N VAL A 57 -13.81 -2.20 -6.33
CA VAL A 57 -13.75 -1.70 -7.71
C VAL A 57 -12.89 -0.45 -7.76
N ALA A 58 -12.10 -0.30 -8.83
CA ALA A 58 -11.32 0.91 -9.03
C ALA A 58 -12.25 2.07 -9.42
N LEU A 59 -12.23 3.16 -8.65
CA LEU A 59 -13.00 4.38 -8.92
C LEU A 59 -12.26 5.37 -9.84
N SER A 60 -10.95 5.20 -9.99
CA SER A 60 -10.09 6.02 -10.85
C SER A 60 -8.98 5.15 -11.43
N GLY A 61 -8.57 5.46 -12.67
CA GLY A 61 -7.37 4.87 -13.29
C GLY A 61 -6.07 5.59 -12.93
N PHE A 62 -6.13 6.68 -12.14
CA PHE A 62 -4.95 7.42 -11.73
C PHE A 62 -4.26 6.78 -10.52
N GLU A 63 -2.99 6.44 -10.68
CA GLU A 63 -2.14 5.88 -9.64
C GLU A 63 -1.06 6.88 -9.23
N LEU A 64 -1.06 7.24 -7.95
CA LEU A 64 -0.01 8.07 -7.38
C LEU A 64 1.22 7.20 -7.12
N SER A 65 2.29 7.42 -7.88
CA SER A 65 3.59 6.79 -7.63
C SER A 65 4.18 7.34 -6.34
N SER A 66 4.30 6.51 -5.31
CA SER A 66 4.99 6.89 -4.09
C SER A 66 6.49 6.67 -4.22
N SER A 67 7.29 7.67 -3.88
CA SER A 67 8.74 7.54 -3.73
C SER A 67 9.17 6.87 -2.42
N SER A 68 8.22 6.60 -1.50
CA SER A 68 8.50 5.93 -0.23
C SER A 68 8.24 4.42 -0.35
N GLY A 69 9.30 3.62 -0.19
CA GLY A 69 9.21 2.16 -0.13
C GLY A 69 9.28 1.60 1.31
N HIS A 70 9.11 0.29 1.43
CA HIS A 70 9.47 -0.43 2.65
C HIS A 70 10.95 -0.79 2.61
N PHE A 71 11.67 -0.56 3.70
CA PHE A 71 13.11 -0.81 3.78
C PHE A 71 13.40 -1.85 4.85
N LEU A 72 14.24 -2.83 4.51
CA LEU A 72 14.88 -3.69 5.51
C LEU A 72 16.11 -2.95 6.05
N THR A 73 16.10 -2.60 7.33
CA THR A 73 17.16 -1.83 7.98
C THR A 73 17.99 -2.71 8.93
N ARG A 74 19.24 -2.31 9.17
CA ARG A 74 20.15 -2.95 10.13
C ARG A 74 20.90 -1.91 10.95
N ALA A 75 21.43 -2.30 12.10
CA ALA A 75 22.40 -1.48 12.81
C ALA A 75 23.67 -1.31 11.95
N SER A 76 24.15 -0.08 11.81
CA SER A 76 25.31 0.24 10.95
C SER A 76 26.63 -0.33 11.48
N ALA A 77 26.74 -0.49 12.80
CA ALA A 77 27.99 -0.77 13.51
C ALA A 77 28.53 -2.21 13.40
N ALA A 78 27.77 -3.15 12.84
CA ALA A 78 28.22 -4.54 12.69
C ALA A 78 27.89 -5.09 11.29
N GLY A 79 28.71 -6.03 10.80
CA GLY A 79 28.37 -6.84 9.63
C GLY A 79 27.14 -7.72 9.90
N LEU A 80 26.45 -8.15 8.85
CA LEU A 80 25.33 -9.09 9.00
C LEU A 80 25.85 -10.42 9.53
N THR A 81 25.22 -10.94 10.57
CA THR A 81 25.37 -12.34 11.00
C THR A 81 24.94 -13.28 9.89
N GLN A 82 25.36 -14.55 9.96
CA GLN A 82 24.95 -15.56 8.98
C GLN A 82 23.42 -15.67 8.89
N ALA A 83 22.72 -15.69 10.03
CA ALA A 83 21.27 -15.76 10.08
C ALA A 83 20.58 -14.57 9.39
N GLU A 84 21.11 -13.35 9.54
CA GLU A 84 20.57 -12.17 8.86
C GLU A 84 20.84 -12.19 7.35
N GLN A 85 21.99 -12.73 6.93
CA GLN A 85 22.29 -12.93 5.51
C GLN A 85 21.33 -13.96 4.89
N ASP A 86 21.13 -15.09 5.58
CA ASP A 86 20.22 -16.16 5.14
C ASP A 86 18.79 -15.63 5.06
N PHE A 87 18.32 -14.88 6.06
CA PHE A 87 17.01 -14.25 6.04
C PHE A 87 16.87 -13.24 4.90
N ARG A 88 17.87 -12.39 4.66
CA ARG A 88 17.86 -11.42 3.55
C ARG A 88 17.76 -12.14 2.21
N LEU A 89 18.53 -13.20 1.99
CA LEU A 89 18.49 -13.98 0.75
C LEU A 89 17.15 -14.68 0.57
N TRP A 90 16.63 -15.30 1.63
CA TRP A 90 15.29 -15.88 1.65
C TRP A 90 14.21 -14.84 1.29
N LEU A 91 14.22 -13.67 1.93
CA LEU A 91 13.24 -12.61 1.69
C LEU A 91 13.30 -12.13 0.22
N LEU A 92 14.50 -11.89 -0.31
CA LEU A 92 14.67 -11.47 -1.70
C LEU A 92 14.16 -12.54 -2.69
N SER A 93 14.40 -13.83 -2.41
CA SER A 93 13.86 -14.92 -3.24
C SER A 93 12.33 -14.96 -3.26
N ARG A 94 11.68 -14.62 -2.13
CA ARG A 94 10.21 -14.54 -2.04
C ARG A 94 9.67 -13.34 -2.81
N LEU A 95 10.35 -12.20 -2.75
CA LEU A 95 9.95 -10.99 -3.48
C LEU A 95 10.13 -11.14 -4.99
N ALA A 96 11.18 -11.81 -5.45
CA ALA A 96 11.38 -12.10 -6.87
C ALA A 96 10.25 -12.97 -7.45
N GLY A 97 9.65 -13.85 -6.64
CA GLY A 97 8.48 -14.64 -7.03
C GLY A 97 7.14 -13.89 -7.04
N ILE A 98 7.05 -12.71 -6.41
CA ILE A 98 5.82 -11.92 -6.33
C ILE A 98 5.63 -11.01 -7.56
N GLY A 99 6.71 -10.65 -8.27
CA GLY A 99 6.64 -9.84 -9.49
C GLY A 99 6.31 -10.59 -10.79
N ALA A 100 6.11 -11.91 -10.71
CA ALA A 100 5.88 -12.80 -11.87
C ALA A 100 4.46 -13.39 -11.94
N LEU A 101 3.53 -12.89 -11.13
CA LEU A 101 2.10 -13.21 -11.14
C LEU A 101 1.30 -11.97 -11.52
#